data_AF-A0A8J4BLY6-F1
#
_entry.id   AF-A0A8J4BLY6-F1
#
_cell.length_a   1.000
_cell.length_b   1.000
_cell.length_c   1.000
_cell.angle_alpha   90.00
_cell.angle_beta   90.00
_cell.angle_gamma   90.00
#
_symmetry.space_group_name_H-M   'P 1'
#
loop_
_entity.id
_entity.type
_entity.pdbx_description
1 polymer ?
#
loop_
_entity_poly.entity_id
_entity_poly.type
_entity_poly.pdbx_seq_one_letter_code
_entity_poly.pdbx_strand_id
1 'polypeptide(L)'
;MTKTFEHVCVLWWALFICASILPTEASTGPDRNLFSSCGIFQKFLSPYELQNLRTLVHRIQSSDASLGALRLGRWPYLSDIEATPSEAELTASKNEMSSKLQNMLESARISLQAGLSGTDAAVALAISCMSHRLVPTAFTARPLVSLLLNYFKRPQVVKVISTNLRAACASVSISCEIVVNVDNPHEGAMWAEEAGFVVPVFSANLHEARGYNRAARLARGKYLVLWQVGR
;
A
#
# COMPACT_ATOMS: atom_id res chain seq x y z
N MET A 1 -36.90 38.18 7.44
CA MET A 1 -37.47 36.90 7.91
C MET A 1 -36.69 35.74 7.30
N THR A 2 -35.44 35.54 7.70
CA THR A 2 -34.52 34.58 7.07
C THR A 2 -33.45 34.19 8.09
N LYS A 3 -33.75 33.26 9.02
CA LYS A 3 -32.74 32.70 9.93
C LYS A 3 -33.17 31.42 10.68
N THR A 4 -34.01 30.58 10.09
CA THR A 4 -34.53 29.36 10.77
C THR A 4 -34.42 28.07 9.98
N PHE A 5 -33.79 28.06 8.79
CA PHE A 5 -33.72 26.84 7.95
C PHE A 5 -32.42 26.03 8.06
N GLU A 6 -31.38 26.53 8.75
CA GLU A 6 -30.07 25.84 8.80
C GLU A 6 -29.93 24.82 9.95
N HIS A 7 -30.80 24.83 10.95
CA HIS A 7 -30.66 23.94 12.12
C HIS A 7 -31.40 22.60 12.01
N VAL A 8 -32.29 22.43 11.04
CA VAL A 8 -33.08 21.19 10.90
C VAL A 8 -32.32 20.11 10.10
N CYS A 9 -31.43 20.49 9.19
CA CYS A 9 -30.65 19.54 8.39
C CYS A 9 -29.54 18.82 9.17
N VAL A 10 -28.94 19.47 10.18
CA VAL A 10 -27.82 18.91 10.94
C VAL A 10 -28.28 17.82 11.93
N LEU A 11 -29.51 17.93 12.45
CA LEU A 11 -30.04 16.94 13.40
C LEU A 11 -30.48 15.61 12.76
N TRP A 12 -30.84 15.61 11.47
CA TRP A 12 -31.19 14.36 10.77
C TRP A 12 -29.98 13.51 10.41
N TRP A 13 -28.81 14.12 10.20
CA TRP A 13 -27.56 13.39 9.96
C TRP A 13 -27.03 12.69 11.23
N ALA A 14 -27.23 13.28 12.42
CA ALA A 14 -26.77 12.68 13.67
C ALA A 14 -27.61 11.46 14.10
N LEU A 15 -28.92 11.45 13.81
CA LEU A 15 -29.82 10.35 14.19
C LEU A 15 -29.72 9.12 13.29
N PHE A 16 -29.33 9.28 12.01
CA PHE A 16 -29.09 8.15 11.12
C PHE A 16 -27.78 7.39 11.43
N ILE A 17 -26.83 8.04 12.12
CA ILE A 17 -25.56 7.43 12.52
C ILE A 17 -25.71 6.56 13.79
N CYS A 18 -26.69 6.85 14.66
CA CYS A 18 -26.87 6.08 15.90
C CYS A 18 -27.81 4.87 15.77
N ALA A 19 -28.72 4.85 14.79
CA ALA A 19 -29.74 3.78 14.69
C ALA A 19 -29.31 2.53 13.91
N SER A 20 -28.08 2.49 13.36
CA SER A 20 -27.54 1.30 12.67
C SER A 20 -26.64 0.43 13.56
N ILE A 21 -26.52 0.74 14.85
CA ILE A 21 -25.67 0.00 15.80
C ILE A 21 -26.54 -1.03 16.54
N LEU A 22 -26.98 -2.04 15.80
CA LEU A 22 -27.28 -3.36 16.34
C LEU A 22 -26.36 -4.34 15.60
N PRO A 23 -25.69 -5.27 16.31
CA PRO A 23 -24.58 -6.02 15.77
C PRO A 23 -25.11 -7.09 14.82
N THR A 24 -25.19 -6.77 13.53
CA THR A 24 -25.04 -7.78 12.51
C THR A 24 -23.57 -8.15 12.48
N GLU A 25 -23.26 -9.44 12.60
CA GLU A 25 -21.91 -9.99 12.51
C GLU A 25 -21.32 -9.81 11.10
N ALA A 26 -21.07 -8.57 10.69
CA ALA A 26 -20.25 -8.23 9.55
C ALA A 26 -18.78 -8.23 9.99
N SER A 27 -18.26 -9.42 10.28
CA SER A 27 -16.86 -9.67 10.67
C SER A 27 -15.90 -9.54 9.46
N THR A 28 -15.83 -8.36 8.84
CA THR A 28 -14.88 -8.10 7.74
C THR A 28 -14.23 -6.73 7.90
N GLY A 29 -13.34 -6.62 8.88
CA GLY A 29 -12.36 -5.53 8.93
C GLY A 29 -11.19 -5.76 7.95
N PRO A 30 -10.44 -4.72 7.58
CA PRO A 30 -9.25 -4.80 6.70
C PRO A 30 -8.10 -5.63 7.31
N ASP A 31 -8.29 -6.12 8.53
CA ASP A 31 -7.35 -6.88 9.34
C ASP A 31 -7.65 -8.38 9.43
N ARG A 32 -8.48 -8.98 8.54
CA ARG A 32 -8.52 -10.44 8.37
C ARG A 32 -7.72 -10.88 7.14
N ASN A 33 -7.06 -12.02 7.27
CA ASN A 33 -6.16 -12.57 6.25
C ASN A 33 -6.94 -12.97 5.00
N LEU A 34 -6.40 -12.66 3.82
CA LEU A 34 -6.98 -13.00 2.51
C LEU A 34 -7.12 -14.52 2.30
N PHE A 35 -6.36 -15.32 3.04
CA PHE A 35 -6.49 -16.78 3.05
C PHE A 35 -6.85 -17.28 4.45
N SER A 36 -7.82 -18.19 4.51
CA SER A 36 -8.19 -18.91 5.73
C SER A 36 -6.99 -19.62 6.38
N SER A 37 -6.07 -20.10 5.56
CA SER A 37 -4.81 -20.75 5.97
C SER A 37 -3.87 -19.83 6.75
N CYS A 38 -3.93 -18.50 6.59
CA CYS A 38 -3.06 -17.58 7.32
C CYS A 38 -3.44 -17.42 8.80
N GLY A 39 -4.66 -17.84 9.19
CA GLY A 39 -5.06 -17.84 10.61
C GLY A 39 -4.15 -18.71 11.48
N ILE A 40 -3.42 -19.63 10.86
CA ILE A 40 -2.51 -20.53 11.57
C ILE A 40 -1.39 -19.80 12.30
N PHE A 41 -0.84 -18.74 11.71
CA PHE A 41 0.20 -17.95 12.33
C PHE A 41 -0.31 -17.23 13.58
N GLN A 42 -1.54 -16.75 13.55
CA GLN A 42 -2.16 -16.09 14.72
C GLN A 42 -2.46 -17.07 15.85
N LYS A 43 -2.67 -18.35 15.52
CA LYS A 43 -2.98 -19.39 16.50
C LYS A 43 -1.72 -19.93 17.19
N PHE A 44 -0.60 -20.02 16.47
CA PHE A 44 0.60 -20.72 16.95
C PHE A 44 1.82 -19.83 17.18
N LEU A 45 1.77 -18.55 16.79
CA LEU A 45 2.83 -17.59 17.09
C LEU A 45 2.32 -16.55 18.08
N SER A 46 3.18 -16.17 19.02
CA SER A 46 2.96 -15.01 19.87
C SER A 46 2.91 -13.72 19.04
N PRO A 47 2.33 -12.62 19.55
CA PRO A 47 2.32 -11.33 18.85
C PRO A 47 3.73 -10.83 18.46
N TYR A 48 4.72 -11.10 19.31
CA TYR A 48 6.12 -10.75 19.06
C TYR A 48 6.72 -11.57 17.92
N GLU A 49 6.52 -12.89 17.94
CA GLU A 49 6.95 -13.78 16.85
C GLU A 49 6.27 -13.43 15.53
N LEU A 50 4.97 -13.13 15.57
CA LEU A 50 4.23 -12.77 14.38
C LEU A 50 4.73 -11.45 13.77
N GLN A 51 5.16 -10.50 14.60
CA GLN A 51 5.82 -9.29 14.13
C GLN A 51 7.20 -9.58 13.52
N ASN A 52 8.01 -10.43 14.17
CA ASN A 52 9.31 -10.83 13.63
C ASN A 52 9.19 -11.58 12.30
N LEU A 53 8.21 -12.47 12.19
CA LEU A 53 7.90 -13.20 10.95
C LEU A 53 7.59 -12.22 9.81
N ARG A 54 6.76 -11.20 10.07
CA ARG A 54 6.48 -10.13 9.10
C ARG A 54 7.74 -9.37 8.71
N THR A 55 8.53 -8.95 9.68
CA THR A 55 9.78 -8.20 9.42
C THR A 55 10.75 -9.01 8.56
N LEU A 56 10.89 -10.31 8.82
CA LEU A 56 11.73 -11.20 8.01
C LEU A 56 11.22 -11.30 6.56
N VAL A 57 9.92 -11.56 6.36
CA VAL A 57 9.32 -11.63 5.02
C VAL A 57 9.50 -10.32 4.26
N HIS A 58 9.26 -9.18 4.90
CA HIS A 58 9.43 -7.86 4.27
C HIS A 58 10.87 -7.57 3.87
N ARG A 59 11.85 -7.91 4.72
CA ARG A 59 13.26 -7.70 4.37
C ARG A 59 13.72 -8.62 3.24
N ILE A 60 13.24 -9.86 3.18
CA ILE A 60 13.49 -10.77 2.06
C ILE A 60 12.95 -10.15 0.75
N GLN A 61 11.71 -9.66 0.76
CA GLN A 61 11.08 -9.03 -0.41
C GLN A 61 11.77 -7.74 -0.84
N SER A 62 12.18 -6.91 0.12
CA SER A 62 12.96 -5.70 -0.14
C SER A 62 14.32 -6.02 -0.77
N SER A 63 14.97 -7.09 -0.31
CA SER A 63 16.23 -7.57 -0.89
C SER A 63 16.02 -8.12 -2.30
N ASP A 64 14.96 -8.88 -2.54
CA ASP A 64 14.59 -9.37 -3.88
C ASP A 64 14.29 -8.23 -4.85
N ALA A 65 13.55 -7.21 -4.41
CA ALA A 65 13.30 -6.02 -5.20
C ALA A 65 14.61 -5.29 -5.54
N SER A 66 15.51 -5.14 -4.57
CA SER A 66 16.81 -4.50 -4.76
C SER A 66 17.71 -5.30 -5.71
N LEU A 67 17.79 -6.63 -5.56
CA LEU A 67 18.51 -7.50 -6.50
C LEU A 67 17.95 -7.41 -7.92
N GLY A 68 16.62 -7.40 -8.08
CA GLY A 68 15.98 -7.19 -9.37
C GLY A 68 16.33 -5.84 -9.97
N ALA A 69 16.37 -4.79 -9.14
CA ALA A 69 16.76 -3.44 -9.55
C ALA A 69 18.22 -3.39 -10.03
N LEU A 70 19.17 -4.01 -9.29
CA LEU A 70 20.59 -4.11 -9.66
C LEU A 70 20.74 -4.77 -11.03
N ARG A 71 20.11 -5.93 -11.21
CA ARG A 71 20.21 -6.74 -12.43
C ARG A 71 19.63 -6.05 -13.65
N LEU A 72 18.69 -5.13 -13.45
CA LEU A 72 18.09 -4.31 -14.50
C LEU A 72 18.82 -2.97 -14.72
N GLY A 73 19.91 -2.70 -13.98
CA GLY A 73 20.64 -1.42 -14.03
C GLY A 73 19.81 -0.23 -13.53
N ARG A 74 18.77 -0.47 -12.73
CA ARG A 74 17.86 0.55 -12.19
C ARG A 74 18.02 0.60 -10.69
N TRP A 75 18.68 1.60 -10.13
CA TRP A 75 18.70 1.78 -8.68
C TRP A 75 17.51 2.60 -8.22
N PRO A 76 16.83 2.24 -7.11
CA PRO A 76 15.86 3.14 -6.51
C PRO A 76 16.63 4.38 -6.05
N TYR A 77 16.44 5.48 -6.78
CA TYR A 77 16.95 6.80 -6.44
C TYR A 77 16.36 7.22 -5.10
N LEU A 78 17.05 6.90 -4.02
CA LEU A 78 17.01 7.65 -2.77
C LEU A 78 18.42 8.21 -2.61
N SER A 79 18.50 9.52 -2.86
CA SER A 79 19.60 10.37 -2.43
C SER A 79 19.95 10.06 -0.97
N ASP A 80 21.25 10.00 -0.67
CA ASP A 80 21.86 9.93 0.67
C ASP A 80 22.42 8.56 1.14
N ILE A 81 22.53 7.55 0.28
CA ILE A 81 23.30 6.33 0.62
C ILE A 81 24.69 6.39 -0.01
N GLU A 82 25.73 6.58 0.80
CA GLU A 82 27.15 6.73 0.41
C GLU A 82 27.79 5.48 -0.22
N ALA A 83 27.15 4.32 -0.17
CA ALA A 83 27.60 3.12 -0.90
C ALA A 83 26.41 2.22 -1.28
N THR A 84 26.25 1.95 -2.57
CA THR A 84 25.29 0.96 -3.06
C THR A 84 25.77 -0.45 -2.68
N PRO A 85 24.99 -1.24 -1.91
CA PRO A 85 25.39 -2.59 -1.56
C PRO A 85 25.53 -3.44 -2.83
N SER A 86 26.57 -4.26 -2.87
CA SER A 86 26.87 -5.16 -3.98
C SER A 86 25.85 -6.29 -4.09
N GLU A 87 25.75 -6.90 -5.28
CA GLU A 87 24.87 -8.06 -5.49
C GLU A 87 25.21 -9.22 -4.54
N ALA A 88 26.49 -9.41 -4.23
CA ALA A 88 26.96 -10.43 -3.30
C ALA A 88 26.47 -10.17 -1.87
N GLU A 89 26.55 -8.91 -1.39
CA GLU A 89 26.08 -8.53 -0.05
C GLU A 89 24.56 -8.68 0.09
N LEU A 90 23.79 -8.26 -0.93
CA LEU A 90 22.33 -8.42 -0.93
C LEU A 90 21.92 -9.89 -0.99
N THR A 91 22.63 -10.71 -1.77
CA THR A 91 22.37 -12.16 -1.84
C THR A 91 22.70 -12.85 -0.52
N ALA A 92 23.83 -12.51 0.11
CA ALA A 92 24.21 -13.05 1.41
C ALA A 92 23.19 -12.67 2.50
N SER A 93 22.79 -11.40 2.55
CA SER A 93 21.77 -10.90 3.47
C SER A 93 20.42 -11.60 3.27
N LYS A 94 19.98 -11.77 2.02
CA LYS A 94 18.75 -12.53 1.70
C LYS A 94 18.82 -13.97 2.21
N ASN A 95 19.94 -14.65 1.99
CA ASN A 95 20.13 -16.03 2.42
C ASN A 95 20.08 -16.15 3.95
N GLU A 96 20.76 -15.25 4.66
CA GLU A 96 20.72 -15.19 6.12
C GLU A 96 19.27 -15.02 6.65
N MET A 97 18.51 -14.10 6.06
CA MET A 97 17.13 -13.87 6.47
C MET A 97 16.20 -15.04 6.12
N SER A 98 16.45 -15.71 4.99
CA SER A 98 15.72 -16.92 4.59
C SER A 98 15.96 -18.06 5.58
N SER A 99 17.21 -18.26 6.03
CA SER A 99 17.54 -19.24 7.06
C SER A 99 16.90 -18.91 8.41
N LYS A 100 16.89 -17.63 8.82
CA LYS A 100 16.17 -17.19 10.04
C LYS A 100 14.67 -17.48 9.95
N LEU A 101 14.06 -17.22 8.79
CA LEU A 101 12.65 -17.53 8.54
C LEU A 101 12.37 -19.04 8.63
N GLN A 102 13.20 -19.87 8.00
CA GLN A 102 13.07 -21.33 8.06
C GLN A 102 13.16 -21.83 9.50
N ASN A 103 14.20 -21.43 10.24
CA ASN A 103 14.41 -21.83 11.63
C ASN A 103 13.22 -21.45 12.52
N MET A 104 12.64 -20.26 12.31
CA MET A 104 11.50 -19.78 13.07
C MET A 104 10.22 -20.60 12.79
N LEU A 105 9.97 -20.93 11.52
CA LEU A 105 8.81 -21.74 11.13
C LEU A 105 8.95 -23.19 11.58
N GLU A 106 10.17 -23.71 11.59
CA GLU A 106 10.49 -25.04 12.10
C GLU A 106 10.36 -25.12 13.62
N SER A 107 10.87 -24.13 14.36
CA SER A 107 10.73 -24.08 15.83
C SER A 107 9.27 -23.99 16.26
N ALA A 108 8.45 -23.25 15.51
CA ALA A 108 7.01 -23.17 15.73
C ALA A 108 6.22 -24.35 15.14
N ARG A 109 6.89 -25.31 14.48
CA ARG A 109 6.30 -26.49 13.83
C ARG A 109 5.13 -26.15 12.90
N ILE A 110 5.22 -25.02 12.18
CA ILE A 110 4.12 -24.53 11.33
C ILE A 110 3.77 -25.53 10.25
N SER A 111 4.74 -26.21 9.65
CA SER A 111 4.51 -27.23 8.62
C SER A 111 3.58 -28.34 9.12
N LEU A 112 3.83 -28.87 10.33
CA LEU A 112 3.00 -29.89 10.97
C LEU A 112 1.61 -29.36 11.30
N GLN A 113 1.53 -28.18 11.94
CA GLN A 113 0.27 -27.58 12.36
C GLN A 113 -0.64 -27.24 11.17
N ALA A 114 -0.04 -26.92 10.03
CA ALA A 114 -0.72 -26.51 8.80
C ALA A 114 -1.05 -27.68 7.87
N GLY A 115 -0.62 -28.91 8.22
CA GLY A 115 -0.74 -30.07 7.34
C GLY A 115 0.03 -29.92 6.03
N LEU A 116 1.14 -29.19 6.05
CA LEU A 116 1.97 -28.91 4.87
C LEU A 116 3.10 -29.94 4.73
N SER A 117 3.44 -30.25 3.49
CA SER A 117 4.52 -31.17 3.13
C SER A 117 5.91 -30.51 3.24
N GLY A 118 6.28 -30.11 4.47
CA GLY A 118 7.62 -29.63 4.81
C GLY A 118 7.75 -28.12 5.02
N THR A 119 8.96 -27.71 5.41
CA THR A 119 9.27 -26.32 5.81
C THR A 119 9.20 -25.35 4.63
N ASP A 120 9.51 -25.80 3.41
CA ASP A 120 9.44 -24.96 2.20
C ASP A 120 8.00 -24.52 1.89
N ALA A 121 7.02 -25.42 2.06
CA ALA A 121 5.61 -25.08 1.92
C ALA A 121 5.15 -24.10 3.02
N ALA A 122 5.68 -24.24 4.24
CA ALA A 122 5.42 -23.29 5.32
C ALA A 122 6.04 -21.91 5.04
N VAL A 123 7.24 -21.87 4.46
CA VAL A 123 7.89 -20.63 4.00
C VAL A 123 7.07 -19.96 2.91
N ALA A 124 6.63 -20.71 1.89
CA ALA A 124 5.79 -20.17 0.82
C ALA A 124 4.46 -19.61 1.35
N LEU A 125 3.82 -20.32 2.28
CA LEU A 125 2.61 -19.85 2.95
C LEU A 125 2.88 -18.59 3.79
N ALA A 126 3.97 -18.56 4.56
CA ALA A 126 4.35 -17.41 5.37
C ALA A 126 4.63 -16.19 4.50
N ILE A 127 5.36 -16.35 3.39
CA ILE A 127 5.57 -15.30 2.40
C ILE A 127 4.22 -14.82 1.92
N SER A 128 3.36 -15.69 1.37
CA SER A 128 2.04 -15.27 0.86
C SER A 128 1.21 -14.52 1.92
N CYS A 129 1.08 -15.06 3.12
CA CYS A 129 0.28 -14.51 4.20
C CYS A 129 0.80 -13.17 4.75
N MET A 130 2.12 -13.02 4.85
CA MET A 130 2.75 -11.82 5.43
C MET A 130 3.05 -10.76 4.36
N SER A 131 3.12 -11.13 3.08
CA SER A 131 3.18 -10.21 1.93
C SER A 131 1.96 -9.30 1.87
N HIS A 132 0.78 -9.85 2.21
CA HIS A 132 -0.49 -9.11 2.15
C HIS A 132 -0.63 -8.04 3.23
N ARG A 133 0.16 -8.13 4.31
CA ARG A 133 0.22 -7.09 5.34
C ARG A 133 1.59 -6.43 5.30
N LEU A 134 1.75 -5.56 4.32
CA LEU A 134 2.77 -4.51 4.34
C LEU A 134 2.71 -3.83 5.72
N VAL A 135 3.72 -4.06 6.56
CA VAL A 135 3.88 -3.34 7.82
C VAL A 135 4.04 -1.87 7.41
N PRO A 136 3.07 -0.98 7.71
CA PRO A 136 3.10 0.39 7.20
C PRO A 136 4.36 1.14 7.62
N THR A 137 4.95 0.74 8.75
CA THR A 137 6.17 1.30 9.32
C THR A 137 7.48 0.67 8.78
N ALA A 138 7.43 -0.48 8.10
CA ALA A 138 8.62 -1.13 7.53
C ALA A 138 8.91 -0.65 6.09
N PHE A 139 7.92 -0.04 5.43
CA PHE A 139 8.10 0.67 4.16
C PHE A 139 7.96 2.16 4.45
N THR A 140 9.04 2.79 4.91
CA THR A 140 9.14 4.26 5.03
C THR A 140 8.86 4.97 3.68
N ALA A 141 8.94 4.25 2.56
CA ALA A 141 8.59 4.70 1.22
C ALA A 141 7.11 4.52 0.81
N ARG A 142 6.25 3.91 1.65
CA ARG A 142 4.83 3.72 1.32
C ARG A 142 4.01 4.92 1.82
N PRO A 143 3.23 5.57 0.94
CA PRO A 143 2.37 6.67 1.36
C PRO A 143 1.27 6.16 2.30
N LEU A 144 0.94 6.96 3.31
CA LEU A 144 -0.21 6.73 4.20
C LEU A 144 -1.51 6.99 3.46
N VAL A 145 -1.53 7.99 2.58
CA VAL A 145 -2.70 8.44 1.82
C VAL A 145 -2.43 8.40 0.32
N SER A 146 -3.32 7.80 -0.45
CA SER A 146 -3.35 7.95 -1.91
C SER A 146 -4.49 8.87 -2.31
N LEU A 147 -4.15 9.92 -3.03
CA LEU A 147 -5.11 10.86 -3.61
C LEU A 147 -5.38 10.40 -5.04
N LEU A 148 -6.56 9.84 -5.28
CA LEU A 148 -6.99 9.48 -6.62
C LEU A 148 -7.56 10.71 -7.30
N LEU A 149 -6.77 11.27 -8.22
CA LEU A 149 -7.12 12.48 -8.93
C LEU A 149 -7.80 12.12 -10.26
N ASN A 150 -9.05 12.55 -10.41
CA ASN A 150 -9.66 12.61 -11.73
C ASN A 150 -9.36 13.95 -12.38
N TYR A 151 -8.75 13.89 -13.55
CA TYR A 151 -8.21 15.03 -14.26
C TYR A 151 -8.53 14.89 -15.75
N PHE A 152 -8.93 15.99 -16.39
CA PHE A 152 -9.27 16.01 -17.80
C PHE A 152 -8.77 17.29 -18.47
N LYS A 153 -7.81 17.16 -19.40
CA LYS A 153 -7.39 18.18 -20.39
C LYS A 153 -7.12 19.58 -19.82
N ARG A 154 -6.27 19.72 -18.80
CA ARG A 154 -5.84 21.01 -18.23
C ARG A 154 -4.33 21.04 -17.94
N PRO A 155 -3.47 20.91 -18.95
CA PRO A 155 -2.04 20.64 -18.74
C PRO A 155 -1.34 21.70 -17.88
N GLN A 156 -1.81 22.94 -17.97
CA GLN A 156 -1.31 24.08 -17.19
C GLN A 156 -1.48 23.93 -15.67
N VAL A 157 -2.38 23.09 -15.17
CA VAL A 157 -2.60 22.92 -13.72
C VAL A 157 -1.87 21.71 -13.12
N VAL A 158 -1.28 20.83 -13.94
CA VAL A 158 -0.62 19.59 -13.48
C VAL A 158 0.41 19.88 -12.38
N LYS A 159 1.36 20.76 -12.68
CA LYS A 159 2.44 21.15 -11.75
C LYS A 159 1.92 21.88 -10.51
N VAL A 160 0.86 22.68 -10.66
CA VAL A 160 0.24 23.41 -9.55
C VAL A 160 -0.42 22.42 -8.58
N ILE A 161 -1.17 21.45 -9.11
CA ILE A 161 -1.83 20.42 -8.30
C ILE A 161 -0.79 19.55 -7.58
N SER A 162 0.22 19.04 -8.28
CA SER A 162 1.26 18.19 -7.67
C SER A 162 2.00 18.92 -6.56
N THR A 163 2.43 20.16 -6.81
CA THR A 163 3.19 20.98 -5.85
C THR A 163 2.35 21.31 -4.61
N ASN A 164 1.11 21.75 -4.81
CA ASN A 164 0.24 22.14 -3.68
C ASN A 164 -0.14 20.94 -2.81
N LEU A 165 -0.44 19.78 -3.42
CA LEU A 165 -0.75 18.57 -2.66
C LEU A 165 0.48 18.04 -1.91
N ARG A 166 1.66 18.08 -2.54
CA ARG A 166 2.91 17.70 -1.89
C ARG A 166 3.16 18.58 -0.67
N ALA A 167 3.02 19.90 -0.81
CA ALA A 167 3.16 20.85 0.28
C ALA A 167 2.11 20.64 1.38
N ALA A 168 0.84 20.38 1.02
CA ALA A 168 -0.23 20.12 1.97
C ALA A 168 0.07 18.86 2.80
N CYS A 169 0.45 17.76 2.17
CA CYS A 169 0.83 16.53 2.87
C CYS A 169 2.07 16.71 3.76
N ALA A 170 3.08 17.44 3.28
CA ALA A 170 4.27 17.76 4.06
C ALA A 170 3.94 18.62 5.29
N SER A 171 3.02 19.58 5.18
CA SER A 171 2.63 20.49 6.28
C SER A 171 2.05 19.77 7.50
N VAL A 172 1.45 18.59 7.28
CA VAL A 172 0.88 17.73 8.33
C VAL A 172 1.74 16.49 8.61
N SER A 173 2.96 16.43 8.04
CA SER A 173 3.89 15.30 8.17
C SER A 173 3.28 13.94 7.78
N ILE A 174 2.40 13.94 6.77
CA ILE A 174 1.78 12.72 6.23
C ILE A 174 2.47 12.35 4.92
N SER A 175 2.93 11.11 4.81
CA SER A 175 3.40 10.57 3.54
C SER A 175 2.20 10.35 2.60
N CYS A 176 2.25 10.91 1.40
CA CYS A 176 1.17 10.86 0.42
C CYS A 176 1.68 10.50 -0.97
N GLU A 177 0.78 10.00 -1.81
CA GLU A 177 0.97 9.94 -3.26
C GLU A 177 -0.28 10.43 -3.98
N ILE A 178 -0.11 10.78 -5.26
CA ILE A 178 -1.22 11.03 -6.17
C ILE A 178 -1.27 9.89 -7.17
N VAL A 179 -2.44 9.29 -7.37
CA VAL A 179 -2.69 8.35 -8.45
C VAL A 179 -3.58 9.03 -9.48
N VAL A 180 -3.06 9.26 -10.67
CA VAL A 180 -3.76 10.02 -11.72
C VAL A 180 -4.15 9.08 -12.84
N ASN A 181 -5.43 9.08 -13.21
CA ASN A 181 -5.83 8.44 -14.45
C ASN A 181 -5.51 9.37 -15.63
N VAL A 182 -4.50 8.99 -16.43
CA VAL A 182 -4.07 9.76 -17.61
C VAL A 182 -4.79 9.21 -18.84
N ASP A 183 -5.80 9.94 -19.28
CA ASP A 183 -6.60 9.60 -20.46
C ASP A 183 -6.01 10.17 -21.77
N ASN A 184 -5.24 11.28 -21.67
CA ASN A 184 -4.58 11.90 -22.81
C ASN A 184 -3.07 11.62 -22.83
N PRO A 185 -2.54 10.91 -23.84
CA PRO A 185 -1.11 10.57 -23.91
C PRO A 185 -0.20 11.80 -24.00
N HIS A 186 -0.66 12.92 -24.57
CA HIS A 186 0.12 14.17 -24.62
C HIS A 186 0.36 14.78 -23.24
N GLU A 187 -0.48 14.45 -22.25
CA GLU A 187 -0.33 14.91 -20.87
C GLU A 187 0.45 13.90 -20.00
N GLY A 188 0.67 12.70 -20.54
CA GLY A 188 1.43 11.64 -19.89
C GLY A 188 2.84 12.03 -19.50
N ALA A 189 3.54 12.71 -20.41
CA ALA A 189 4.90 13.17 -20.17
C ALA A 189 4.96 14.15 -18.98
N MET A 190 4.02 15.10 -18.90
CA MET A 190 3.96 16.08 -17.82
C MET A 190 3.68 15.43 -16.45
N TRP A 191 2.82 14.41 -16.40
CA TRP A 191 2.61 13.66 -15.16
C TRP A 191 3.78 12.75 -14.80
N ALA A 192 4.50 12.23 -15.80
CA ALA A 192 5.70 11.41 -15.59
C ALA A 192 6.88 12.23 -15.05
N GLU A 193 6.97 13.53 -15.36
CA GLU A 193 7.96 14.44 -14.78
C GLU A 193 7.80 14.61 -13.25
N GLU A 194 6.62 14.32 -12.70
CA GLU A 194 6.33 14.37 -11.26
C GLU A 194 6.56 13.01 -10.55
N ALA A 195 7.40 12.15 -11.14
CA ALA A 195 7.74 10.83 -10.64
C ALA A 195 8.21 10.85 -9.17
N GLY A 196 7.85 9.80 -8.42
CA GLY A 196 8.17 9.65 -7.00
C GLY A 196 7.05 10.12 -6.07
N PHE A 197 6.23 11.09 -6.48
CA PHE A 197 5.01 11.50 -5.78
C PHE A 197 3.74 11.16 -6.57
N VAL A 198 3.81 11.21 -7.90
CA VAL A 198 2.71 10.89 -8.80
C VAL A 198 2.89 9.49 -9.40
N VAL A 199 1.81 8.72 -9.45
CA VAL A 199 1.67 7.45 -10.14
C VAL A 199 0.71 7.67 -11.33
N PRO A 200 1.23 7.88 -12.56
CA PRO A 200 0.38 8.02 -13.73
C PRO A 200 -0.15 6.65 -14.17
N VAL A 201 -1.46 6.56 -14.33
CA VAL A 201 -2.17 5.36 -14.78
C VAL A 201 -2.70 5.62 -16.17
N PHE A 202 -1.99 5.10 -17.16
CA PHE A 202 -2.35 5.24 -18.56
C PHE A 202 -3.53 4.34 -18.90
N SER A 203 -4.65 4.98 -19.23
CA SER A 203 -5.91 4.28 -19.44
C SER A 203 -6.75 5.02 -20.48
N ALA A 204 -6.29 4.99 -21.73
CA ALA A 204 -6.98 5.63 -22.84
C ALA A 204 -8.44 5.15 -22.97
N ASN A 205 -9.37 6.10 -23.07
CA ASN A 205 -10.78 5.90 -23.47
C ASN A 205 -11.55 4.86 -22.64
N LEU A 206 -11.34 4.81 -21.33
CA LEU A 206 -12.14 3.99 -20.43
C LEU A 206 -13.18 4.85 -19.72
N HIS A 207 -14.43 4.39 -19.70
CA HIS A 207 -15.51 4.99 -18.91
C HIS A 207 -14.99 5.39 -17.53
N GLU A 208 -15.40 6.55 -17.02
CA GLU A 208 -14.90 7.17 -15.79
C GLU A 208 -14.76 6.15 -14.63
N ALA A 209 -15.78 5.32 -14.43
CA ALA A 209 -15.82 4.23 -13.44
C ALA A 209 -14.68 3.19 -13.58
N ARG A 210 -14.30 2.84 -14.81
CA ARG A 210 -13.20 1.88 -15.07
C ARG A 210 -11.84 2.51 -14.84
N GLY A 211 -11.68 3.79 -15.18
CA GLY A 211 -10.50 4.59 -14.83
C GLY A 211 -10.28 4.63 -13.32
N TYR A 212 -11.34 4.91 -12.55
CA TYR A 212 -11.29 4.90 -11.09
C TYR A 212 -10.87 3.55 -10.52
N ASN A 213 -11.49 2.45 -10.96
CA ASN A 213 -11.15 1.13 -10.45
C ASN A 213 -9.71 0.74 -10.75
N ARG A 214 -9.18 1.16 -11.91
CA ARG A 214 -7.78 0.89 -12.27
C ARG A 214 -6.81 1.71 -11.44
N ALA A 215 -7.07 3.00 -11.27
CA ALA A 215 -6.27 3.88 -10.43
C ALA A 215 -6.32 3.43 -8.96
N ALA A 216 -7.50 3.10 -8.44
CA ALA A 216 -7.68 2.62 -7.07
C ALA A 216 -6.91 1.30 -6.80
N ARG A 217 -6.81 0.40 -7.79
CA ARG A 217 -6.00 -0.83 -7.67
C ARG A 217 -4.49 -0.57 -7.62
N LEU A 218 -4.03 0.55 -8.15
CA LEU A 218 -2.62 0.93 -8.16
C LEU A 218 -2.25 1.84 -6.99
N ALA A 219 -3.24 2.35 -6.26
CA ALA A 219 -3.04 3.10 -5.04
C ALA A 219 -2.39 2.25 -3.96
N ARG A 220 -1.32 2.77 -3.38
CA ARG A 220 -0.54 2.12 -2.33
C ARG A 220 -0.91 2.63 -0.95
N GLY A 221 -1.66 3.72 -0.82
CA GLY A 221 -2.08 4.32 0.45
C GLY A 221 -2.89 3.37 1.33
N LYS A 222 -2.83 3.59 2.65
CA LYS A 222 -3.77 2.97 3.60
C LYS A 222 -5.16 3.58 3.45
N TYR A 223 -5.21 4.89 3.22
CA TYR A 223 -6.43 5.64 2.94
C TYR A 223 -6.45 6.05 1.48
N LEU A 224 -7.61 5.90 0.86
CA LEU A 224 -7.86 6.36 -0.50
C LEU A 224 -8.81 7.56 -0.43
N VAL A 225 -8.38 8.70 -0.98
CA VAL A 225 -9.20 9.90 -1.10
C VAL A 225 -9.49 10.12 -2.57
N LEU A 226 -10.77 10.10 -2.94
CA LEU A 226 -11.23 10.45 -4.28
C LEU A 226 -11.31 11.96 -4.37
N TRP A 227 -10.53 12.57 -5.26
CA TRP A 227 -10.57 14.00 -5.51
C TRP A 227 -10.91 14.28 -6.97
N GLN A 228 -12.04 14.95 -7.15
CA GLN A 228 -12.50 15.43 -8.44
C GLN A 228 -12.32 16.95 -8.50
N VAL A 229 -11.59 17.42 -9.51
CA VAL A 229 -11.54 18.85 -9.81
C VAL A 229 -12.84 19.19 -10.54
N GLY A 230 -13.71 19.96 -9.87
CA GLY A 230 -14.96 20.45 -10.44
C GLY A 230 -14.72 21.16 -11.78
N ARG A 231 -15.67 21.03 -12.71
CA ARG A 231 -15.59 21.65 -14.04
C ARG A 231 -15.51 23.16 -13.94
#